data_AF-A0A1Q5G5A7-F1
#
_entry.id   AF-A0A1Q5G5A7-F1
#
_cell.length_a   1.000
_cell.length_b   1.000
_cell.length_c   1.000
_cell.angle_alpha   90.00
_cell.angle_beta   90.00
_cell.angle_gamma   90.00
#
_symmetry.space_group_name_H-M   'P 1'
#
loop_
_entity.id
_entity.type
_entity.pdbx_description
1 polymer ?
#
loop_
_entity_poly.entity_id
_entity_poly.type
_entity_poly.pdbx_seq_one_letter_code
_entity_poly.pdbx_strand_id
1 'polypeptide(L)'
;MTTISPLPAPADPPYEPWEGEAEALAAAAGAGRRAAAWVRSLPGPQAPTPLSIWFARYLPEAVESVMGALDPQDCDRMDPGGRLVQGAGGADPEAMEALSVVPRVVTEACWLPLDQQVRLLVVASAVTGTVQLLTNDAGTVIVHGLLARQCALLDHAARPDGAAWTPTGTS
;
A
#
# COMPACT_ATOMS: atom_id res chain seq x y z
N MET A 1 34.34 13.23 -41.63
CA MET A 1 33.13 13.35 -40.79
C MET A 1 33.52 12.93 -39.39
N THR A 2 33.67 13.89 -38.47
CA THR A 2 34.04 13.62 -37.08
C THR A 2 32.75 13.51 -36.27
N THR A 3 32.39 12.31 -35.84
CA THR A 3 31.24 12.07 -34.97
C THR A 3 31.59 12.62 -33.59
N ILE A 4 30.88 13.65 -33.12
CA ILE A 4 30.96 14.11 -31.73
C ILE A 4 30.19 13.08 -30.90
N SER A 5 30.91 12.30 -30.08
CA SER A 5 30.27 11.44 -29.08
C SER A 5 29.56 12.32 -28.04
N PRO A 6 28.29 12.05 -27.70
CA PRO A 6 27.63 12.76 -26.60
C PRO A 6 28.38 12.47 -25.29
N LEU A 7 28.62 13.52 -24.51
CA LEU A 7 29.15 13.40 -23.15
C LEU A 7 28.20 12.51 -22.33
N PRO A 8 28.70 11.60 -21.48
CA PRO A 8 27.84 10.89 -20.54
C PRO A 8 27.06 11.90 -19.70
N ALA A 9 25.77 11.63 -19.48
CA ALA A 9 24.96 12.45 -18.60
C ALA A 9 25.61 12.50 -17.21
N PRO A 10 25.57 13.65 -16.52
CA PRO A 10 26.03 13.72 -15.14
C PRO A 10 25.26 12.68 -14.32
N ALA A 11 25.97 11.97 -13.44
CA ALA A 11 25.33 11.08 -12.48
C ALA A 11 24.36 11.89 -11.60
N ASP A 12 23.20 11.31 -11.30
CA ASP A 12 22.27 11.91 -10.34
C ASP A 12 23.01 12.10 -9.00
N PRO A 13 22.81 13.24 -8.31
CA PRO A 13 23.41 13.45 -7.00
C PRO A 13 22.97 12.34 -6.03
N PRO A 14 23.81 11.97 -5.05
CA PRO A 14 23.43 10.99 -4.05
C PRO A 14 22.19 11.47 -3.29
N TYR A 15 21.25 10.56 -3.08
CA TYR A 15 20.02 10.84 -2.35
C TYR A 15 20.32 11.26 -0.90
N GLU A 16 19.63 12.31 -0.45
CA GLU A 16 19.65 12.78 0.93
C GLU A 16 18.28 12.47 1.57
N PRO A 17 18.21 11.55 2.54
CA PRO A 17 16.96 11.20 3.21
C PRO A 17 16.33 12.39 3.94
N TRP A 18 15.00 12.44 3.97
CA TRP A 18 14.28 13.43 4.77
C TRP A 18 14.39 13.13 6.27
N GLU A 19 14.26 14.18 7.08
CA GLU A 19 14.19 14.02 8.54
C GLU A 19 13.01 13.10 8.91
N GLY A 20 13.30 12.05 9.68
CA GLY A 20 12.30 11.07 10.12
C GLY A 20 11.88 10.03 9.07
N GLU A 21 12.44 10.04 7.86
CA GLU A 21 12.08 9.09 6.79
C GLU A 21 12.21 7.64 7.22
N ALA A 22 13.36 7.23 7.75
CA ALA A 22 13.61 5.85 8.15
C ALA A 22 12.62 5.37 9.24
N GLU A 23 12.27 6.25 10.18
CA GLU A 23 11.27 5.93 11.22
C GLU A 23 9.87 5.80 10.60
N ALA A 24 9.51 6.69 9.69
CA ALA A 24 8.23 6.67 8.99
C ALA A 24 8.06 5.40 8.14
N LEU A 25 9.11 4.99 7.40
CA LEU A 25 9.13 3.74 6.63
C LEU A 25 9.08 2.51 7.53
N ALA A 26 9.82 2.50 8.64
CA ALA A 26 9.76 1.40 9.60
C ALA A 26 8.37 1.26 10.25
N ALA A 27 7.72 2.39 10.56
CA ALA A 27 6.35 2.43 11.07
C ALA A 27 5.35 1.92 10.02
N ALA A 28 5.52 2.31 8.76
CA ALA A 28 4.71 1.84 7.64
C ALA A 28 4.82 0.33 7.43
N ALA A 29 6.04 -0.21 7.40
CA ALA A 29 6.27 -1.64 7.35
C ALA A 29 5.64 -2.37 8.56
N GLY A 30 5.71 -1.76 9.75
CA GLY A 30 5.04 -2.25 10.95
C GLY A 30 3.52 -2.32 10.83
N ALA A 31 2.89 -1.27 10.30
CA ALA A 31 1.45 -1.22 10.05
C ALA A 31 1.04 -2.25 8.99
N GLY A 32 1.82 -2.39 7.91
CA GLY A 32 1.62 -3.43 6.89
C GLY A 32 1.62 -4.84 7.47
N ARG A 33 2.60 -5.18 8.33
CA ARG A 33 2.64 -6.48 9.01
C ARG A 33 1.42 -6.73 9.89
N ARG A 34 0.96 -5.72 10.64
CA ARG A 34 -0.24 -5.84 11.48
C ARG A 34 -1.50 -6.04 10.64
N ALA A 35 -1.66 -5.30 9.56
CA ALA A 35 -2.76 -5.48 8.62
C ALA A 35 -2.74 -6.85 7.96
N ALA A 36 -1.59 -7.31 7.49
CA ALA A 36 -1.43 -8.64 6.94
C ALA A 36 -1.77 -9.74 7.96
N ALA A 37 -1.35 -9.58 9.23
CA ALA A 37 -1.71 -10.49 10.31
C ALA A 37 -3.23 -10.50 10.57
N TRP A 38 -3.88 -9.33 10.55
CA TRP A 38 -5.34 -9.24 10.67
C TRP A 38 -6.04 -9.95 9.51
N VAL A 39 -5.63 -9.73 8.25
CA VAL A 39 -6.21 -10.40 7.08
C VAL A 39 -6.08 -11.92 7.21
N ARG A 40 -4.93 -12.44 7.66
CA ARG A 40 -4.71 -13.87 7.92
C ARG A 40 -5.60 -14.42 9.03
N SER A 41 -6.07 -13.57 9.95
CA SER A 41 -6.95 -13.97 11.07
C SER A 41 -8.43 -14.00 10.73
N LEU A 42 -8.82 -13.51 9.55
CA LEU A 42 -10.22 -13.48 9.12
C LEU A 42 -10.82 -14.90 9.03
N PRO A 43 -12.12 -15.06 9.33
CA PRO A 43 -12.77 -16.35 9.24
C PRO A 43 -12.78 -16.84 7.79
N GLY A 44 -12.52 -18.13 7.60
CA GLY A 44 -12.71 -18.80 6.33
C GLY A 44 -14.14 -19.34 6.16
N PRO A 45 -14.55 -19.68 4.93
CA PRO A 45 -15.78 -20.42 4.69
C PRO A 45 -15.67 -21.85 5.23
N GLN A 46 -16.82 -22.52 5.42
CA GLN A 46 -16.87 -23.91 5.91
C GLN A 46 -16.11 -24.90 5.01
N ALA A 47 -16.10 -24.64 3.70
CA ALA A 47 -15.30 -25.38 2.73
C ALA A 47 -14.36 -24.41 2.01
N PRO A 48 -13.04 -24.66 1.97
CA PRO A 48 -12.09 -23.80 1.29
C PRO A 48 -12.45 -23.61 -0.20
N THR A 49 -12.37 -22.37 -0.66
CA THR A 49 -12.53 -21.98 -2.06
C THR A 49 -11.23 -21.35 -2.59
N PRO A 50 -11.02 -21.26 -3.92
CA PRO A 50 -9.88 -20.52 -4.46
C PRO A 50 -9.80 -19.09 -3.93
N LEU A 51 -10.95 -18.43 -3.76
CA LEU A 51 -11.02 -17.09 -3.22
C LEU A 51 -10.63 -17.03 -1.74
N SER A 52 -11.07 -17.99 -0.91
CA SER A 52 -10.69 -17.99 0.50
C SER A 52 -9.19 -18.28 0.70
N ILE A 53 -8.60 -19.12 -0.16
CA ILE A 53 -7.15 -19.34 -0.18
C ILE A 53 -6.43 -18.06 -0.58
N TRP A 54 -6.98 -17.33 -1.56
CA TRP A 54 -6.42 -16.07 -2.00
C TRP A 54 -6.42 -14.99 -0.91
N PHE A 55 -7.53 -14.84 -0.19
CA PHE A 55 -7.61 -13.94 0.97
C PHE A 55 -6.65 -14.34 2.08
N ALA A 56 -6.49 -15.63 2.36
CA ALA A 56 -5.65 -16.09 3.47
C ALA A 56 -4.14 -16.01 3.16
N ARG A 57 -3.75 -16.01 1.88
CA ARG A 57 -2.34 -16.10 1.45
C ARG A 57 -1.88 -14.90 0.64
N TYR A 58 -2.44 -14.70 -0.55
CA TYR A 58 -1.92 -13.74 -1.51
C TYR A 58 -2.17 -12.30 -1.09
N LEU A 59 -3.37 -11.98 -0.60
CA LEU A 59 -3.67 -10.62 -0.13
C LEU A 59 -2.75 -10.15 1.03
N PRO A 60 -2.57 -10.91 2.12
CA PRO A 60 -1.70 -10.47 3.21
C PRO A 60 -0.22 -10.42 2.80
N GLU A 61 0.24 -11.33 1.92
CA GLU A 61 1.58 -11.25 1.33
C GLU A 61 1.76 -9.95 0.52
N ALA A 62 0.78 -9.57 -0.30
CA ALA A 62 0.82 -8.32 -1.07
C ALA A 62 0.85 -7.07 -0.17
N VAL A 63 0.01 -7.02 0.88
CA VAL A 63 -0.01 -5.92 1.86
C VAL A 63 1.35 -5.76 2.54
N GLU A 64 1.94 -6.87 3.00
CA GLU A 64 3.23 -6.87 3.69
C GLU A 64 4.39 -6.50 2.74
N SER A 65 4.37 -7.03 1.52
CA SER A 65 5.34 -6.73 0.47
C SER A 65 5.36 -5.24 0.13
N VAL A 66 4.21 -4.66 -0.23
CA VAL A 66 4.12 -3.25 -0.63
C VAL A 66 4.53 -2.33 0.50
N MET A 67 3.98 -2.51 1.70
CA MET A 67 4.28 -1.63 2.84
C MET A 67 5.73 -1.79 3.36
N GLY A 68 6.36 -2.94 3.12
CA GLY A 68 7.75 -3.20 3.48
C GLY A 68 8.76 -2.72 2.44
N ALA A 69 8.33 -2.52 1.19
CA ALA A 69 9.19 -2.15 0.06
C ALA A 69 9.09 -0.66 -0.33
N LEU A 70 8.31 0.14 0.41
CA LEU A 70 8.12 1.57 0.12
C LEU A 70 9.47 2.28 -0.06
N ASP A 71 9.66 2.87 -1.23
CA ASP A 71 10.86 3.59 -1.61
C ASP A 71 10.52 5.03 -2.01
N PRO A 72 10.78 6.00 -1.12
CA PRO A 72 10.59 7.42 -1.40
C PRO A 72 11.43 7.96 -2.57
N GLN A 73 12.51 7.27 -2.98
CA GLN A 73 13.33 7.67 -4.14
C GLN A 73 12.67 7.32 -5.48
N ASP A 74 11.82 6.29 -5.46
CA ASP A 74 11.06 5.84 -6.62
C ASP A 74 9.76 6.66 -6.75
N CYS A 75 9.90 7.98 -6.67
CA CYS A 75 8.82 8.93 -6.88
C CYS A 75 8.82 9.47 -8.32
N ASP A 76 7.70 10.08 -8.69
CA ASP A 76 7.55 10.81 -9.94
C ASP A 76 8.62 11.90 -10.03
N ARG A 77 9.33 11.92 -11.16
CA ARG A 77 10.40 12.89 -11.40
C ARG A 77 10.44 13.33 -12.85
N MET A 78 10.95 14.52 -13.08
CA MET A 78 11.21 15.00 -14.44
C MET A 78 12.59 14.52 -14.89
N ASP A 79 12.65 13.88 -16.06
CA ASP A 79 13.93 13.58 -16.70
C ASP A 79 14.61 14.87 -17.21
N PRO A 80 15.91 14.82 -17.59
CA PRO A 80 16.61 15.98 -18.15
C PRO A 80 15.99 16.56 -19.43
N GLY A 81 15.13 15.81 -20.11
CA GLY A 81 14.40 16.23 -21.30
C GLY A 81 13.04 16.87 -21.01
N GLY A 82 12.67 17.02 -19.73
CA GLY A 82 11.40 17.58 -19.31
C GLY A 82 10.21 16.62 -19.52
N ARG A 83 10.43 15.31 -19.51
CA ARG A 83 9.36 14.30 -19.47
C ARG A 83 9.15 13.78 -18.05
N LEU A 84 7.89 13.54 -17.71
CA LEU A 84 7.54 12.89 -16.46
C LEU A 84 7.91 11.40 -16.53
N VAL A 85 8.75 10.96 -15.61
CA VAL A 85 9.03 9.55 -15.31
C VAL A 85 8.18 9.20 -14.10
N GLN A 86 7.28 8.24 -14.25
CA GLN A 86 6.45 7.76 -13.16
C GLN A 86 7.25 6.82 -12.26
N GLY A 87 7.22 7.09 -10.96
CA GLY A 87 7.74 6.19 -9.95
C GLY A 87 6.74 5.08 -9.61
N ALA A 88 7.23 3.98 -9.04
CA ALA A 88 6.37 2.93 -8.48
C ALA A 88 6.32 2.98 -6.93
N GLY A 89 7.02 3.92 -6.30
CA GLY A 89 7.10 4.06 -4.84
C GLY A 89 7.71 2.82 -4.18
N GLY A 90 8.52 2.05 -4.91
CA GLY A 90 9.08 0.77 -4.47
C GLY A 90 8.11 -0.41 -4.50
N ALA A 91 6.86 -0.21 -4.93
CA ALA A 91 5.84 -1.25 -4.92
C ALA A 91 6.04 -2.26 -6.07
N ASP A 92 5.97 -3.54 -5.71
CA ASP A 92 5.96 -4.63 -6.68
C ASP A 92 4.64 -4.63 -7.51
N PRO A 93 4.69 -4.70 -8.84
CA PRO A 93 3.51 -4.62 -9.69
C PRO A 93 2.54 -5.79 -9.49
N GLU A 94 3.02 -7.00 -9.19
CA GLU A 94 2.14 -8.16 -8.93
C GLU A 94 1.39 -7.98 -7.61
N ALA A 95 2.07 -7.47 -6.57
CA ALA A 95 1.43 -7.13 -5.30
C ALA A 95 0.39 -5.99 -5.47
N MET A 96 0.68 -4.99 -6.30
CA MET A 96 -0.27 -3.92 -6.62
C MET A 96 -1.47 -4.43 -7.42
N GLU A 97 -1.27 -5.37 -8.34
CA GLU A 97 -2.36 -6.04 -9.07
C GLU A 97 -3.27 -6.80 -8.08
N ALA A 98 -2.69 -7.54 -7.15
CA ALA A 98 -3.45 -8.25 -6.12
C ALA A 98 -4.31 -7.32 -5.25
N LEU A 99 -3.79 -6.13 -4.90
CA LEU A 99 -4.57 -5.12 -4.17
C LEU A 99 -5.70 -4.52 -5.03
N SER A 100 -5.44 -4.31 -6.32
CA SER A 100 -6.39 -3.66 -7.25
C SER A 100 -7.69 -4.46 -7.46
N VAL A 101 -7.65 -5.78 -7.30
CA VAL A 101 -8.81 -6.66 -7.49
C VAL A 101 -9.67 -6.80 -6.23
N VAL A 102 -9.20 -6.34 -5.06
CA VAL A 102 -9.92 -6.44 -3.78
C VAL A 102 -11.36 -5.92 -3.87
N PRO A 103 -11.64 -4.73 -4.47
CA PRO A 103 -13.01 -4.23 -4.57
C PRO A 103 -13.96 -5.13 -5.33
N ARG A 104 -13.45 -5.90 -6.30
CA ARG A 104 -14.25 -6.87 -7.05
C ARG A 104 -14.50 -8.11 -6.20
N VAL A 105 -13.44 -8.73 -5.70
CA VAL A 105 -13.53 -10.06 -5.09
C VAL A 105 -14.08 -10.05 -3.66
N VAL A 106 -14.02 -8.92 -2.95
CA VAL A 106 -14.58 -8.81 -1.59
C VAL A 106 -16.10 -8.98 -1.57
N THR A 107 -16.79 -8.62 -2.66
CA THR A 107 -18.25 -8.78 -2.79
C THR A 107 -18.67 -10.25 -2.89
N GLU A 108 -17.74 -11.13 -3.30
CA GLU A 108 -17.94 -12.57 -3.40
C GLU A 108 -17.62 -13.29 -2.07
N ALA A 109 -17.01 -12.60 -1.11
CA ALA A 109 -16.65 -13.13 0.20
C ALA A 109 -17.85 -13.18 1.16
N CYS A 110 -18.92 -13.87 0.78
CA CYS A 110 -20.20 -13.90 1.51
C CYS A 110 -20.11 -14.52 2.92
N TRP A 111 -19.01 -15.21 3.24
CA TRP A 111 -18.75 -15.74 4.58
C TRP A 111 -18.18 -14.69 5.55
N LEU A 112 -17.72 -13.54 5.03
CA LEU A 112 -17.27 -12.42 5.85
C LEU A 112 -18.44 -11.49 6.19
N PRO A 113 -18.58 -11.04 7.45
CA PRO A 113 -19.45 -9.94 7.82
C PRO A 113 -19.13 -8.67 7.00
N LEU A 114 -20.16 -7.84 6.75
CA LEU A 114 -20.00 -6.60 5.98
C LEU A 114 -18.92 -5.68 6.56
N ASP A 115 -18.79 -5.58 7.89
CA ASP A 115 -17.73 -4.79 8.53
C ASP A 115 -16.32 -5.25 8.10
N GLN A 116 -16.08 -6.56 8.06
CA GLN A 116 -14.80 -7.12 7.63
C GLN A 116 -14.56 -6.90 6.13
N GLN A 117 -15.60 -6.98 5.30
CA GLN A 117 -15.52 -6.64 3.88
C GLN A 117 -15.13 -5.16 3.66
N VAL A 118 -15.80 -4.24 4.38
CA VAL A 118 -15.48 -2.81 4.32
C VAL A 118 -14.05 -2.54 4.79
N ARG A 119 -13.61 -3.21 5.85
CA ARG A 119 -12.24 -3.03 6.37
C ARG A 119 -11.18 -3.59 5.44
N LEU A 120 -11.47 -4.68 4.71
CA LEU A 120 -10.60 -5.16 3.62
C LEU A 120 -10.46 -4.12 2.51
N LEU A 121 -11.56 -3.45 2.13
CA LEU A 121 -11.52 -2.35 1.16
C LEU A 121 -10.66 -1.19 1.66
N VAL A 122 -10.78 -0.84 2.94
CA VAL A 122 -9.95 0.21 3.56
C VAL A 122 -8.48 -0.19 3.58
N VAL A 123 -8.15 -1.44 3.95
CA VAL A 123 -6.77 -1.95 3.91
C VAL A 123 -6.19 -1.82 2.50
N ALA A 124 -6.87 -2.36 1.48
CA ALA A 124 -6.39 -2.31 0.11
C ALA A 124 -6.21 -0.86 -0.37
N SER A 125 -7.20 0.01 -0.08
CA SER A 125 -7.18 1.41 -0.50
C SER A 125 -6.10 2.22 0.22
N ALA A 126 -5.86 1.97 1.51
CA ALA A 126 -4.82 2.65 2.29
C ALA A 126 -3.42 2.25 1.81
N VAL A 127 -3.20 0.97 1.50
CA VAL A 127 -1.91 0.48 0.97
C VAL A 127 -1.65 1.07 -0.42
N THR A 128 -2.60 0.94 -1.36
CA THR A 128 -2.47 1.54 -2.70
C THR A 128 -2.33 3.06 -2.63
N GLY A 129 -3.10 3.72 -1.77
CA GLY A 129 -3.02 5.17 -1.57
C GLY A 129 -1.70 5.62 -0.96
N THR A 130 -1.06 4.80 -0.12
CA THR A 130 0.27 5.08 0.42
C THR A 130 1.32 5.11 -0.68
N VAL A 131 1.30 4.12 -1.57
CA VAL A 131 2.18 4.09 -2.75
C VAL A 131 1.95 5.33 -3.61
N GLN A 132 0.69 5.63 -3.95
CA GLN A 132 0.36 6.80 -4.78
C GLN A 132 0.78 8.14 -4.15
N LEU A 133 0.69 8.25 -2.83
CA LEU A 133 1.14 9.44 -2.12
C LEU A 133 2.66 9.61 -2.26
N LEU A 134 3.43 8.54 -2.03
CA LEU A 134 4.88 8.57 -2.16
C LEU A 134 5.33 8.79 -3.61
N THR A 135 4.65 8.19 -4.59
CA THR A 135 4.96 8.42 -6.00
C THR A 135 4.73 9.89 -6.36
N ASN A 136 3.67 10.52 -5.87
CA ASN A 136 3.37 11.91 -6.25
C ASN A 136 4.32 12.94 -5.60
N ASP A 137 4.56 12.81 -4.30
CA ASP A 137 5.41 13.75 -3.53
C ASP A 137 5.84 13.13 -2.20
N ALA A 138 6.88 12.29 -2.26
CA ALA A 138 7.44 11.62 -1.10
C ALA A 138 7.88 12.60 0.01
N GLY A 139 8.48 13.73 -0.36
CA GLY A 139 8.96 14.73 0.59
C GLY A 139 7.83 15.34 1.40
N THR A 140 6.76 15.78 0.75
CA THR A 140 5.58 16.30 1.45
C THR A 140 4.95 15.24 2.34
N VAL A 141 4.87 13.99 1.86
CA VAL A 141 4.26 12.87 2.59
C VAL A 141 4.98 12.56 3.88
N ILE A 142 6.32 12.55 3.87
CA ILE A 142 7.15 12.28 5.03
C ILE A 142 7.12 13.48 5.98
N VAL A 143 7.46 14.68 5.50
CA VAL A 143 7.61 15.89 6.33
C VAL A 143 6.29 16.29 7.01
N HIS A 144 5.15 16.10 6.35
CA HIS A 144 3.84 16.47 6.91
C HIS A 144 3.11 15.31 7.60
N GLY A 145 3.78 14.15 7.75
CA GLY A 145 3.23 12.99 8.44
C GLY A 145 1.99 12.38 7.75
N LEU A 146 1.87 12.52 6.43
CA LEU A 146 0.77 11.90 5.69
C LEU A 146 0.91 10.37 5.68
N LEU A 147 2.15 9.85 5.62
CA LEU A 147 2.41 8.41 5.76
C LEU A 147 1.94 7.89 7.11
N ALA A 148 2.22 8.63 8.20
CA ALA A 148 1.75 8.27 9.53
C ALA A 148 0.21 8.24 9.62
N ARG A 149 -0.49 9.16 8.95
CA ARG A 149 -1.96 9.16 8.87
C ARG A 149 -2.50 7.95 8.11
N GLN A 150 -1.88 7.56 7.00
CA GLN A 150 -2.24 6.34 6.28
C GLN A 150 -2.03 5.09 7.15
N CYS A 151 -0.91 5.02 7.88
CA CYS A 151 -0.64 3.92 8.81
C CYS A 151 -1.70 3.84 9.92
N ALA A 152 -2.16 4.99 10.44
CA ALA A 152 -3.23 5.03 11.43
C ALA A 152 -4.58 4.52 10.88
N LEU A 153 -4.92 4.85 9.62
CA LEU A 153 -6.10 4.29 8.95
C LEU A 153 -5.98 2.78 8.78
N LEU A 154 -4.80 2.31 8.38
CA LEU A 154 -4.50 0.90 8.20
C LEU A 154 -4.60 0.13 9.54
N ASP A 155 -4.03 0.67 10.62
CA ASP A 155 -4.15 0.12 11.96
C ASP A 155 -5.60 0.11 12.47
N HIS A 156 -6.36 1.18 12.20
CA HIS A 156 -7.77 1.22 12.54
C HIS A 156 -8.57 0.13 11.80
N ALA A 157 -8.29 -0.08 10.52
CA ALA A 157 -8.91 -1.14 9.73
C ALA A 157 -8.48 -2.54 10.18
N ALA A 158 -7.25 -2.70 10.69
CA ALA A 158 -6.68 -3.97 11.14
C ALA A 158 -6.95 -4.28 12.63
N ARG A 159 -7.69 -3.43 13.35
CA ARG A 159 -7.96 -3.64 14.78
C ARG A 159 -8.71 -4.96 15.04
N PRO A 160 -8.44 -5.69 16.14
CA PRO A 160 -9.25 -6.86 16.49
C PRO A 160 -10.74 -6.48 16.65
N ASP A 161 -11.63 -7.39 16.31
CA ASP A 161 -13.07 -7.18 16.45
C ASP A 161 -13.43 -7.06 17.94
N GLY A 162 -14.02 -5.93 18.35
CA GLY A 162 -14.27 -5.60 19.77
C GLY A 162 -15.62 -4.96 20.09
N ALA A 163 -16.42 -4.55 19.11
CA ALA A 163 -17.84 -4.21 19.26
C ALA A 163 -18.47 -4.16 17.86
N ALA A 164 -19.58 -4.88 17.68
CA ALA A 164 -20.35 -4.82 16.45
C ALA A 164 -20.89 -3.39 16.27
N TRP A 165 -20.62 -2.78 15.12
CA TRP A 165 -21.40 -1.64 14.69
C TRP A 165 -22.85 -2.11 14.53
N THR A 166 -23.76 -1.56 15.34
CA THR A 166 -25.20 -1.73 15.16
C THR A 166 -25.68 -0.59 14.26
N PRO A 167 -26.13 -0.86 13.03
CA PRO A 167 -26.74 0.17 12.22
C PRO A 167 -27.98 0.69 12.96
N THR A 168 -27.97 1.96 13.33
CA THR A 168 -29.17 2.64 13.83
C THR A 168 -30.21 2.67 12.71
N GLY A 169 -31.19 1.76 12.82
CA GLY A 169 -32.57 1.88 12.36
C GLY A 169 -32.80 2.35 10.92
N THR A 170 -33.33 1.45 10.09
CA THR A 170 -34.24 1.82 9.01
C THR A 170 -35.43 2.61 9.57
N SER A 171 -35.67 3.80 9.05
CA SER A 171 -36.99 4.45 9.03
C SER A 171 -37.37 4.69 7.58
#